data_AF-T0ZCE8-F1
#
_entry.id   AF-T0ZCE8-F1
#
_cell.length_a   1.000
_cell.length_b   1.000
_cell.length_c   1.000
_cell.angle_alpha   90.00
_cell.angle_beta   90.00
_cell.angle_gamma   90.00
#
_symmetry.space_group_name_H-M   'P 1'
#
loop_
_entity.id
_entity.type
_entity.pdbx_description
1 polymer ?
#
loop_
_entity_poly.entity_id
_entity_poly.type
_entity_poly.pdbx_seq_one_letter_code
_entity_poly.pdbx_strand_id
1 'polypeptide(L)' 'METPSLEGRLRAQGDYEQTRAAFVARQPIGRIGRPEEIADLVVHLAGATYTTGQIHVIDGGWSI' A
#
# COMPACT_ATOMS: atom_id res chain seq x y z
N MET A 1 0.68 -0.50 2.61
CA MET A 1 2.08 -0.96 2.53
C MET A 1 2.51 -1.57 3.86
N GLU A 2 3.56 -2.39 3.88
CA GLU A 2 4.12 -2.93 5.12
C GLU A 2 4.72 -1.80 5.95
N THR A 3 4.09 -1.50 7.10
CA THR A 3 4.52 -0.44 8.02
C THR A 3 4.45 -0.93 9.47
N PRO A 4 5.21 -0.31 10.39
CA PRO A 4 5.09 -0.61 11.82
C PRO A 4 3.67 -0.44 12.36
N SER A 5 2.92 0.54 11.85
CA SER A 5 1.53 0.77 12.25
C SER A 5 0.57 -0.32 11.74
N LEU A 6 0.76 -0.81 10.51
CA LEU A 6 0.01 -1.95 9.99
C LEU A 6 0.26 -3.18 10.87
N GLU A 7 1.54 -3.47 11.12
CA GLU A 7 1.96 -4.62 11.92
C GLU A 7 1.39 -4.59 13.34
N GLY A 8 1.39 -3.41 13.99
CA GLY A 8 0.75 -3.22 15.29
C GLY A 8 -0.75 -3.54 15.29
N ARG A 9 -1.48 -3.14 14.25
CA ARG A 9 -2.92 -3.46 14.13
C ARG A 9 -3.18 -4.94 13.88
N LEU A 10 -2.35 -5.59 13.06
CA LEU A 10 -2.47 -7.02 12.77
C LEU A 10 -2.30 -7.85 14.05
N ARG A 11 -1.31 -7.51 14.87
CA ARG A 11 -1.04 -8.21 16.14
C ARG A 11 -2.11 -7.97 17.20
N ALA A 12 -2.76 -6.81 17.20
CA ALA A 12 -3.79 -6.47 18.17
C ALA A 12 -5.09 -7.27 18.01
N GLN A 13 -5.34 -7.91 16.85
CA GLN A 13 -6.57 -8.66 16.57
C GLN A 13 -6.51 -10.14 16.99
N GLY A 14 -5.41 -10.60 17.59
CA GLY A 14 -5.28 -11.95 18.17
C GLY A 14 -4.88 -13.03 17.18
N ASP A 15 -5.57 -13.13 16.04
CA ASP A 15 -5.18 -14.03 14.93
C ASP A 15 -4.46 -13.25 13.82
N TYR A 16 -3.14 -13.19 13.90
CA TYR A 16 -2.29 -12.44 12.98
C TYR A 16 -2.43 -12.92 11.53
N GLU A 17 -2.36 -14.23 11.29
CA GLU A 17 -2.36 -14.80 9.94
C GLU A 17 -3.72 -14.61 9.27
N GLN A 18 -4.81 -14.90 9.98
CA GLN A 18 -6.15 -14.66 9.47
C GLN A 18 -6.38 -13.18 9.14
N THR A 19 -5.93 -12.30 10.04
CA THR A 19 -6.06 -10.85 9.84
C THR A 19 -5.24 -10.38 8.64
N ARG A 20 -3.99 -10.85 8.52
CA ARG A 20 -3.10 -10.50 7.40
C ARG A 20 -3.68 -11.01 6.08
N ALA A 21 -4.20 -12.23 6.02
CA ALA A 21 -4.88 -12.77 4.85
C ALA A 21 -6.11 -11.93 4.47
N ALA A 22 -6.91 -11.48 5.44
CA ALA A 22 -8.04 -10.60 5.19
C ALA A 22 -7.63 -9.22 4.65
N PHE A 23 -6.47 -8.69 5.06
CA PHE A 23 -5.92 -7.45 4.48
C PHE A 23 -5.40 -7.64 3.05
N VAL A 24 -4.75 -8.77 2.78
CA VAL A 24 -4.29 -9.12 1.43
C VAL A 24 -5.46 -9.28 0.48
N ALA A 25 -6.54 -9.95 0.90
CA ALA A 25 -7.72 -10.20 0.08
C ALA A 25 -8.48 -8.93 -0.37
N ARG A 26 -8.27 -7.79 0.30
CA ARG A 26 -8.87 -6.49 -0.09
C ARG A 26 -8.15 -5.82 -1.26
N GLN A 27 -6.94 -6.28 -1.59
CA GLN A 27 -6.14 -5.72 -2.66
C GLN A 27 -6.24 -6.66 -3.86
N PRO A 28 -6.83 -6.24 -5.00
CA PRO A 28 -6.88 -7.03 -6.23
C PRO A 28 -5.53 -7.59 -6.68
N ILE A 29 -4.43 -6.88 -6.42
CA ILE A 29 -3.07 -7.36 -6.73
C ILE A 29 -2.63 -8.56 -5.86
N GLY A 30 -3.39 -8.91 -4.81
CA GLY A 30 -3.17 -10.12 -4.01
C GLY A 30 -2.00 -10.07 -3.05
N ARG A 31 -1.48 -8.88 -2.71
CA ARG A 31 -0.41 -8.69 -1.72
C ARG A 31 -0.42 -7.30 -1.12
N ILE A 32 0.20 -7.14 0.05
CA ILE A 32 0.51 -5.83 0.62
C ILE A 32 1.62 -5.17 -0.22
N GLY A 33 1.46 -3.88 -0.52
CA GLY A 33 2.51 -3.09 -1.17
C GLY A 33 3.77 -2.92 -0.30
N ARG A 34 4.94 -2.76 -0.93
CA ARG A 34 6.21 -2.50 -0.27
C ARG A 34 6.55 -1.00 -0.32
N PRO A 35 7.35 -0.47 0.63
CA PRO A 35 7.75 0.94 0.62
C PRO A 35 8.45 1.39 -0.67
N GLU A 36 9.21 0.50 -1.31
CA GLU A 36 9.94 0.79 -2.55
C GLU A 36 8.99 1.14 -3.70
N GLU A 37 7.78 0.59 -3.72
CA GLU A 37 6.81 0.87 -4.78
C GLU A 37 6.25 2.30 -4.68
N ILE A 38 6.24 2.88 -3.48
CA ILE A 38 5.95 4.31 -3.29
C ILE A 38 7.12 5.15 -3.76
N ALA A 39 8.35 4.73 -3.43
CA ALA A 39 9.57 5.41 -3.86
C ALA A 39 9.68 5.43 -5.39
N ASP A 40 9.33 4.34 -6.07
CA ASP A 40 9.32 4.24 -7.52
C ASP A 40 8.38 5.28 -8.16
N LEU A 41 7.16 5.48 -7.61
CA LEU A 41 6.30 6.55 -8.10
C LEU A 41 6.91 7.94 -7.84
N VAL A 42 7.48 8.17 -6.65
CA VAL A 42 8.11 9.47 -6.34
C VAL A 42 9.25 9.77 -7.32
N VAL A 43 10.09 8.78 -7.63
CA VAL A 43 11.17 8.91 -8.63
C VAL A 43 10.60 9.20 -10.02
N HIS A 44 9.53 8.51 -10.41
CA HIS A 44 8.84 8.77 -11.68
C HIS A 44 8.30 10.21 -11.75
N LEU A 45 7.62 10.67 -10.70
CA LEU A 45 7.04 12.02 -10.62
C LEU A 45 8.10 13.12 -10.51
N ALA A 46 9.29 12.83 -9.97
CA ALA A 46 10.37 13.81 -9.85
C ALA A 46 10.82 14.38 -11.21
N GLY A 47 10.67 13.62 -12.30
CA GLY A 47 10.94 14.08 -13.67
C GLY A 47 9.73 14.70 -14.38
N ALA A 48 8.53 14.64 -13.80
CA ALA A 48 7.28 15.05 -14.44
C ALA A 48 7.04 16.57 -14.29
N THR A 49 7.85 17.38 -14.97
CA THR A 49 7.93 18.86 -14.79
C THR A 49 6.66 19.65 -15.10
N TYR A 50 5.63 19.02 -15.70
CA TYR A 50 4.35 19.65 -16.01
C TYR A 50 3.16 18.99 -15.30
N THR A 51 3.41 18.07 -14.36
CA THR A 51 2.36 17.40 -13.57
C THR A 51 2.23 18.10 -12.22
N THR A 52 1.04 18.62 -11.92
CA THR A 52 0.73 19.24 -10.63
C THR A 52 -0.76 19.12 -10.29
N GLY A 53 -1.11 19.22 -9.00
CA GLY A 53 -2.49 19.18 -8.52
C GLY A 53 -3.21 17.84 -8.67
N GLN A 54 -2.48 16.75 -8.92
CA GLN A 54 -3.06 15.41 -9.14
C GLN A 54 -2.94 14.52 -7.90
N ILE A 55 -3.96 13.68 -7.68
CA ILE A 55 -3.92 12.58 -6.71
C ILE A 55 -3.51 11.32 -7.45
N HIS A 56 -2.45 10.65 -6.98
CA HIS A 56 -2.00 9.37 -7.53
C HIS A 56 -2.32 8.25 -6.53
N VAL A 57 -3.19 7.32 -6.92
CA VAL A 57 -3.58 6.18 -6.08
C VAL A 57 -2.57 5.04 -6.25
N ILE A 58 -1.97 4.59 -5.16
CA ILE A 58 -0.98 3.49 -5.13
C ILE A 58 -1.32 2.53 -3.98
N ASP A 59 -2.31 1.68 -4.20
CA ASP A 59 -2.88 0.85 -3.12
C ASP A 59 -3.13 -0.60 -3.53
N GLY A 60 -2.58 -1.04 -4.67
CA GLY A 60 -2.78 -2.40 -5.18
C GLY A 60 -4.22 -2.67 -5.66
N GLY A 61 -4.99 -1.62 -5.93
CA GLY A 61 -6.37 -1.67 -6.38
C GLY A 61 -7.39 -1.72 -5.25
N TRP A 62 -7.02 -1.38 -4.02
CA TRP A 62 -7.97 -1.41 -2.90
C TRP A 62 -9.12 -0.40 -3.06
N SER A 63 -8.86 0.76 -3.67
CA SER A 63 -9.88 1.80 -3.85
C SER A 63 -10.81 1.60 -5.06
N ILE A 64 -10.72 0.49 -5.80
CA ILE A 64 -11.52 0.22 -7.01
C ILE A 64 -12.53 -0.91 -6.82
#